data_AF-A0A6J8D009-F1
#
_entry.id   AF-A0A6J8D009-F1
#
_cell.length_a   1.000
_cell.length_b   1.000
_cell.length_c   1.000
_cell.angle_alpha   90.00
_cell.angle_beta   90.00
_cell.angle_gamma   90.00
#
_symmetry.space_group_name_H-M   'P 1'
#
loop_
_entity.id
_entity.type
_entity.pdbx_description
1 polymer ?
#
loop_
_entity_poly.entity_id
_entity_poly.type
_entity_poly.pdbx_seq_one_letter_code
_entity_poly.pdbx_strand_id
1 'polypeptide(L)'
;MHDILALKDIRSHIEDIDIRSEFKPVKCKDQRKQLCCMYCITCEILVCPKCIAKTHHTHVMMEIQTVCQMKVEGMKKMQDQAHNKVEKFIEKLNLMAETEKLKSNDIEQKMLEEEKHGREFHSQCLRLLEEHKEKTKRQFERLSKKESEVLEEETDIEMVMHQVENIHKSKNTEKILGAVSSLRTNWSHLSR
;
A
#
# COMPACT_ATOMS: atom_id res chain seq x y z
N MET A 1 17.96 -8.13 -6.59
CA MET A 1 19.16 -8.93 -6.22
C MET A 1 20.11 -9.17 -7.41
N HIS A 2 19.80 -8.67 -8.63
CA HIS A 2 20.70 -8.76 -9.78
C HIS A 2 21.72 -7.60 -9.87
N ASP A 3 21.41 -6.43 -9.29
CA ASP A 3 22.25 -5.23 -9.44
C ASP A 3 23.53 -5.22 -8.57
N ILE A 4 23.55 -5.97 -7.47
CA ILE A 4 24.73 -6.09 -6.59
C ILE A 4 25.82 -6.95 -7.24
N LEU A 5 25.45 -7.89 -8.11
CA LEU A 5 26.41 -8.72 -8.86
C LEU A 5 27.14 -7.90 -9.93
N ALA A 6 26.45 -6.96 -10.59
CA ALA A 6 27.05 -6.08 -11.61
C ALA A 6 28.13 -5.15 -11.04
N LEU A 7 28.02 -4.72 -9.78
CA LEU A 7 29.03 -3.86 -9.13
C LEU A 7 30.29 -4.64 -8.70
N LYS A 8 30.17 -5.94 -8.41
CA LYS A 8 31.33 -6.80 -8.10
C LYS A 8 32.18 -7.08 -9.35
N ASP A 9 31.56 -7.18 -10.52
CA ASP A 9 32.26 -7.40 -11.80
C ASP A 9 33.13 -6.21 -12.22
N ILE A 10 32.71 -4.97 -11.93
CA ILE A 10 33.51 -3.78 -12.24
C ILE A 10 34.80 -3.75 -11.40
N ARG A 11 34.76 -4.26 -10.16
CA ARG A 11 35.92 -4.28 -9.27
C ARG A 11 37.00 -5.25 -9.74
N SER A 12 36.64 -6.42 -10.29
CA SER A 12 37.63 -7.39 -10.81
C SER A 12 38.37 -6.85 -12.04
N HIS A 13 37.69 -6.08 -12.89
CA HIS A 13 38.29 -5.57 -14.13
C HIS A 13 39.29 -4.42 -13.92
N ILE A 14 39.31 -3.79 -12.75
CA ILE A 14 40.28 -2.73 -12.41
C ILE A 14 41.61 -3.31 -11.93
N GLU A 15 41.60 -4.51 -11.34
CA GLU A 15 42.79 -5.14 -10.74
C GLU A 15 43.69 -5.87 -11.77
N ASP A 16 43.19 -6.13 -12.99
CA ASP A 16 43.87 -6.94 -14.02
C ASP A 16 44.58 -6.12 -15.13
N ILE A 17 44.72 -4.80 -15.01
CA ILE A 17 45.49 -4.01 -15.98
C ILE A 17 47.00 -4.22 -15.71
N ASP A 18 47.57 -5.24 -16.34
CA ASP A 18 49.01 -5.51 -16.37
C ASP A 18 49.74 -4.41 -17.18
N ILE A 19 50.28 -3.41 -16.50
CA ILE A 19 51.09 -2.31 -17.09
C ILE A 19 52.54 -2.80 -17.31
N ARG A 20 52.71 -3.89 -18.06
CA ARG A 20 54.02 -4.34 -18.55
C ARG A 20 54.10 -4.22 -20.07
N SER A 21 53.75 -3.04 -20.61
CA SER A 21 54.11 -2.73 -21.99
C SER A 21 55.57 -2.27 -22.04
N GLU A 22 56.41 -2.94 -22.83
CA GLU A 22 57.77 -2.50 -23.14
C GLU A 22 57.78 -1.04 -23.60
N PHE A 23 58.47 -0.18 -22.85
CA PHE A 23 58.54 1.25 -23.15
C PHE A 23 59.29 1.47 -24.47
N LYS A 24 58.55 1.76 -25.54
CA LYS A 24 59.14 2.14 -26.83
C LYS A 24 59.38 3.65 -26.84
N PRO A 25 60.63 4.12 -27.04
CA PRO A 25 60.93 5.55 -27.11
C PRO A 25 60.12 6.24 -28.22
N VAL A 26 59.47 7.36 -27.88
CA VAL A 26 58.63 8.12 -28.83
C VAL A 26 59.52 8.92 -29.78
N LYS A 27 59.42 8.66 -31.09
CA LYS A 27 60.14 9.42 -32.13
C LYS A 27 59.37 10.71 -32.46
N CYS A 28 60.11 11.78 -32.71
CA CYS A 28 59.52 13.04 -33.17
C CYS A 28 58.94 12.90 -34.58
N LYS A 29 57.72 13.41 -34.78
CA LYS A 29 57.04 13.39 -36.09
C LYS A 29 57.77 14.22 -37.15
N ASP A 30 58.27 15.39 -36.76
CA ASP A 30 58.94 16.34 -37.68
C ASP A 30 60.44 16.05 -37.85
N GLN A 31 61.03 15.36 -36.87
CA GLN A 31 62.45 15.02 -36.84
C GLN A 31 62.59 13.51 -36.61
N ARG A 32 62.24 12.69 -37.60
CA ARG A 32 62.12 11.22 -37.49
C ARG A 32 63.35 10.48 -36.92
N LYS A 33 64.53 11.11 -36.93
CA LYS A 33 65.79 10.58 -36.34
C LYS A 33 66.01 10.97 -34.87
N GLN A 34 65.12 11.75 -34.27
CA GLN A 34 65.22 12.28 -32.91
C GLN A 34 64.13 11.69 -32.02
N LEU A 35 64.48 11.42 -30.77
CA LEU A 35 63.54 10.99 -29.74
C LEU A 35 62.98 12.22 -29.02
N CYS A 36 61.70 12.15 -28.66
CA CYS A 36 61.10 13.10 -27.75
C CYS A 36 61.53 12.75 -26.32
N CYS A 37 62.25 13.68 -25.68
CA CYS A 37 62.78 13.49 -24.32
C CYS A 37 62.20 14.47 -23.30
N MET A 38 61.45 15.47 -23.74
CA MET A 38 60.82 16.48 -22.88
C MET A 38 59.33 16.61 -23.19
N TYR A 39 58.57 17.16 -22.25
CA TYR A 39 57.18 17.54 -22.42
C TYR A 39 57.05 19.06 -22.42
N CYS A 40 56.43 19.63 -23.44
CA CYS A 40 56.10 21.05 -23.49
C CYS A 40 54.80 21.28 -22.72
N ILE A 41 54.85 21.94 -21.56
CA ILE A 41 53.66 22.20 -20.73
C ILE A 41 52.66 23.08 -21.49
N THR A 42 53.14 24.11 -22.18
CA THR A 42 52.30 25.07 -22.90
C THR A 42 51.49 24.45 -24.04
N CYS A 43 52.07 23.46 -24.74
CA CYS A 43 51.44 22.80 -25.88
C CYS A 43 50.86 21.43 -25.55
N GLU A 44 51.07 20.95 -24.32
CA GLU A 44 50.67 19.64 -23.83
C GLU A 44 51.15 18.43 -24.67
N ILE A 45 52.34 18.52 -25.27
CA ILE A 45 52.90 17.49 -26.17
C ILE A 45 54.34 17.10 -25.83
N LEU A 46 54.74 15.90 -26.23
CA LEU A 46 56.12 15.43 -26.20
C LEU A 46 56.96 16.07 -27.31
N VAL A 47 58.14 16.59 -26.98
CA VAL A 47 59.01 17.33 -27.90
C VAL A 47 60.44 16.81 -27.87
N CYS A 48 61.12 16.89 -29.02
CA CYS A 48 62.55 16.58 -29.16
C CYS A 48 63.42 17.85 -29.05
N PRO A 49 64.73 17.73 -28.79
CA PRO A 49 65.63 18.89 -28.61
C PRO A 49 65.63 19.86 -29.79
N LYS A 50 65.49 19.36 -31.02
CA LYS A 50 65.43 20.22 -32.22
C LYS A 50 64.15 21.06 -32.28
N CYS A 51 63.02 20.51 -31.86
CA CYS A 51 61.76 21.26 -31.81
C CYS A 51 61.79 22.29 -30.67
N ILE A 52 62.43 21.97 -29.55
CA ILE A 52 62.66 22.92 -28.46
C ILE A 52 63.42 24.15 -28.98
N ALA A 53 64.56 23.93 -29.65
CA ALA A 53 65.38 25.03 -30.15
C ALA A 53 64.72 25.88 -31.25
N LYS A 54 63.84 25.29 -32.08
CA LYS A 54 63.25 26.00 -33.23
C LYS A 54 61.91 26.66 -32.91
N THR A 55 60.96 25.87 -32.38
CA THR A 55 59.55 26.28 -32.32
C THR A 55 59.06 26.47 -30.88
N HIS A 56 59.74 25.90 -29.89
CA HIS A 56 59.30 25.96 -28.49
C HIS A 56 60.34 26.62 -27.56
N HIS A 57 61.20 27.49 -28.10
CA HIS A 57 62.34 28.06 -27.37
C HIS A 57 61.92 28.97 -26.21
N THR A 58 60.69 29.48 -26.22
CA THR A 58 60.08 30.28 -25.15
C THR A 58 59.09 29.50 -24.28
N HIS A 59 58.79 28.23 -24.58
CA HIS A 59 57.80 27.45 -23.86
C HIS A 59 58.40 26.73 -22.65
N VAL A 60 57.57 26.44 -21.66
CA VAL A 60 58.01 25.72 -20.47
C VAL A 60 58.13 24.22 -20.78
N MET A 61 59.31 23.67 -20.54
CA MET A 61 59.61 22.25 -20.69
C MET A 61 59.67 21.56 -19.33
N MET A 62 59.20 20.32 -19.27
CA MET A 62 59.27 19.48 -18.10
C MET A 62 59.76 18.09 -18.48
N GLU A 63 60.45 17.43 -17.57
CA GLU A 63 60.83 16.03 -17.75
C GLU A 63 59.57 15.15 -17.82
N ILE A 64 59.59 14.19 -18.74
CA ILE A 64 58.45 13.29 -18.98
C ILE A 64 58.09 12.53 -17.70
N GLN A 65 59.09 12.08 -16.95
CA GLN A 65 58.87 11.34 -15.70
C GLN A 65 58.11 12.16 -14.66
N THR A 66 58.45 13.45 -14.51
CA THR A 66 57.74 14.37 -13.60
C THR A 66 56.29 14.56 -14.03
N VAL A 67 56.04 14.78 -15.33
CA VAL A 67 54.67 14.91 -15.85
C VAL A 67 53.87 13.62 -15.63
N CYS A 68 54.48 12.46 -15.89
CA CYS A 68 53.86 11.17 -15.65
C CYS A 68 53.47 10.99 -14.18
N GLN A 69 54.38 11.29 -13.24
CA GLN A 69 54.09 11.23 -11.80
C GLN A 69 52.93 12.16 -11.43
N MET A 70 52.97 13.42 -11.85
CA MET A 70 51.90 14.39 -11.59
C MET A 70 50.55 13.94 -12.15
N LYS A 71 50.53 13.42 -13.38
CA LYS A 71 49.29 12.93 -14.01
C LYS A 71 48.77 11.67 -13.30
N VAL A 72 49.64 10.73 -12.93
CA VAL A 72 49.25 9.54 -12.15
C VAL A 72 48.66 9.93 -10.81
N GLU A 73 49.30 10.85 -10.08
CA GLU A 73 48.76 11.35 -8.80
C GLU A 73 47.43 12.07 -8.98
N GLY A 74 47.29 12.88 -10.03
CA GLY A 74 46.03 13.53 -10.39
C GLY A 74 44.92 12.53 -10.70
N MET A 75 45.24 11.48 -11.46
CA MET A 75 44.29 10.41 -11.79
C MET A 75 43.88 9.61 -10.56
N LYS A 76 44.81 9.28 -9.65
CA LYS A 76 44.49 8.64 -8.36
C LYS A 76 43.53 9.48 -7.54
N LYS A 77 43.79 10.79 -7.39
CA LYS A 77 42.88 11.70 -6.67
C LYS A 77 41.49 11.75 -7.30
N MET A 78 41.41 11.81 -8.64
CA MET A 78 40.13 11.79 -9.35
C MET A 78 39.40 10.45 -9.17
N GLN A 79 40.13 9.34 -9.20
CA GLN A 79 39.59 8.00 -8.94
C GLN A 79 39.02 7.89 -7.53
N ASP A 80 39.77 8.34 -6.51
CA ASP A 80 39.31 8.33 -5.11
C ASP A 80 38.06 9.21 -4.93
N GLN A 81 38.01 10.38 -5.57
CA GLN A 81 36.83 11.24 -5.52
C GLN A 81 35.61 10.59 -6.20
N ALA A 82 35.81 9.92 -7.34
CA ALA A 82 34.75 9.20 -8.03
C ALA A 82 34.25 8.03 -7.17
N HIS A 83 35.16 7.26 -6.58
CA HIS A 83 34.84 6.14 -5.70
C HIS A 83 34.00 6.58 -4.51
N ASN A 84 34.45 7.61 -3.77
CA ASN A 84 33.71 8.18 -2.64
C ASN A 84 32.31 8.68 -3.03
N LYS A 85 32.15 9.25 -4.23
CA LYS A 85 30.83 9.68 -4.73
C LYS A 85 29.91 8.50 -5.01
N VAL A 86 30.45 7.42 -5.59
CA VAL A 86 29.69 6.20 -5.87
C VAL A 86 29.26 5.53 -4.56
N GLU A 87 30.14 5.42 -3.57
CA GLU A 87 29.79 4.84 -2.26
C GLU A 87 28.65 5.61 -1.59
N LYS A 88 28.73 6.95 -1.53
CA LYS A 88 27.64 7.79 -0.97
C LYS A 88 26.33 7.63 -1.74
N PHE A 89 26.40 7.43 -3.05
CA PHE A 89 25.21 7.20 -3.86
C PHE A 89 24.57 5.85 -3.53
N ILE A 90 25.39 4.80 -3.38
CA ILE A 90 24.93 3.47 -2.95
C ILE A 90 24.28 3.53 -1.57
N GLU A 91 24.91 4.20 -0.60
CA GLU A 91 24.33 4.39 0.74
C GLU A 91 22.96 5.08 0.67
N LYS A 92 22.85 6.15 -0.12
CA LYS A 92 21.58 6.85 -0.31
C LYS A 92 20.51 5.95 -0.94
N LEU A 93 20.86 5.15 -1.94
CA LEU A 93 19.92 4.21 -2.55
C LEU A 93 19.43 3.16 -1.55
N ASN A 94 20.32 2.63 -0.71
CA ASN A 94 19.93 1.68 0.33
C ASN A 94 18.96 2.30 1.34
N LEU A 95 19.21 3.53 1.80
CA LEU A 95 18.30 4.25 2.70
C LEU A 95 16.93 4.50 2.06
N MET A 96 16.90 4.83 0.77
CA MET A 96 15.64 5.01 0.03
C MET A 96 14.86 3.70 -0.06
N ALA A 97 15.52 2.59 -0.39
CA ALA A 97 14.89 1.27 -0.46
C ALA A 97 14.33 0.81 0.90
N GLU A 98 15.06 1.04 1.99
CA GLU A 98 14.57 0.75 3.34
C GLU A 98 13.35 1.61 3.71
N THR A 99 13.40 2.90 3.38
CA THR A 99 12.28 3.83 3.62
C THR A 99 11.03 3.42 2.84
N GLU A 100 11.17 3.02 1.58
CA GLU A 100 10.05 2.53 0.77
C GLU A 100 9.47 1.24 1.35
N LYS A 101 10.32 0.31 1.80
CA LYS A 101 9.88 -0.92 2.47
C LYS A 101 9.08 -0.62 3.74
N LEU A 102 9.55 0.30 4.58
CA LEU A 102 8.84 0.72 5.78
C LEU A 102 7.48 1.33 5.45
N LYS A 103 7.40 2.21 4.45
CA LYS A 103 6.14 2.80 3.99
C LYS A 103 5.16 1.74 3.46
N SER A 104 5.65 0.74 2.72
CA SER A 104 4.82 -0.36 2.23
C SER A 104 4.21 -1.15 3.38
N ASN A 105 5.03 -1.50 4.38
CA ASN A 105 4.57 -2.21 5.57
C ASN A 105 3.53 -1.41 6.36
N ASP A 106 3.72 -0.10 6.52
CA ASP A 106 2.77 0.79 7.19
C ASP A 106 1.41 0.82 6.47
N ILE A 107 1.42 0.85 5.14
CA ILE A 107 0.19 0.81 4.32
C ILE A 107 -0.51 -0.53 4.49
N GLU A 108 0.21 -1.64 4.38
CA GLU A 108 -0.33 -2.98 4.57
C GLU A 108 -0.96 -3.16 5.96
N GLN A 109 -0.30 -2.66 7.00
CA GLN A 109 -0.83 -2.72 8.37
C GLN A 109 -2.14 -1.92 8.50
N LYS A 110 -2.17 -0.70 7.96
CA LYS A 110 -3.40 0.13 7.98
C LYS A 110 -4.55 -0.52 7.22
N MET A 111 -4.28 -1.12 6.07
CA MET A 111 -5.31 -1.87 5.33
C MET A 111 -5.88 -3.03 6.14
N LEU A 112 -5.04 -3.79 6.84
CA LEU A 112 -5.48 -4.88 7.71
C LEU A 112 -6.33 -4.38 8.88
N GLU A 113 -5.97 -3.24 9.48
CA GLU A 113 -6.73 -2.61 10.55
C GLU A 113 -8.10 -2.12 10.05
N GLU A 114 -8.16 -1.47 8.88
CA GLU A 114 -9.40 -1.03 8.25
C GLU A 114 -10.33 -2.20 7.92
N GLU A 115 -9.78 -3.28 7.34
CA GLU A 115 -10.56 -4.50 7.08
C GLU A 115 -11.13 -5.12 8.35
N LYS A 116 -10.32 -5.18 9.42
CA LYS A 116 -10.77 -5.69 10.71
C LYS A 116 -11.91 -4.83 11.26
N HIS A 117 -11.76 -3.51 11.22
CA HIS A 117 -12.79 -2.58 11.67
C HIS A 117 -14.08 -2.73 10.84
N GLY A 118 -13.96 -2.86 9.51
CA GLY A 118 -15.07 -3.11 8.62
C GLY A 118 -15.83 -4.40 8.95
N ARG A 119 -15.11 -5.49 9.24
CA ARG A 119 -15.70 -6.77 9.68
C ARG A 119 -16.42 -6.64 11.03
N GLU A 120 -15.82 -5.95 12.00
CA GLU A 120 -16.42 -5.71 13.31
C GLU A 120 -17.70 -4.87 13.20
N PHE A 121 -17.67 -3.79 12.43
CA PHE A 121 -18.83 -2.94 12.19
C PHE A 121 -19.96 -3.72 11.49
N HIS A 122 -19.62 -4.50 10.45
CA HIS A 122 -20.58 -5.34 9.76
C HIS A 122 -21.24 -6.37 10.70
N SER A 123 -20.45 -7.03 11.56
CA SER A 123 -20.97 -7.97 12.55
C SER A 123 -21.92 -7.32 13.54
N GLN A 124 -21.62 -6.10 14.00
CA GLN A 124 -22.51 -5.33 14.88
C GLN A 124 -23.83 -4.98 14.19
N CYS A 125 -23.77 -4.57 12.91
CA CYS A 125 -24.97 -4.29 12.12
C CYS A 125 -25.85 -5.54 11.98
N LEU A 126 -25.26 -6.69 11.63
CA LEU A 126 -25.99 -7.95 11.51
C LEU A 126 -26.66 -8.35 12.83
N ARG A 127 -25.97 -8.19 13.96
CA ARG A 127 -26.53 -8.48 15.29
C ARG A 127 -27.75 -7.60 15.59
N LEU A 128 -27.63 -6.28 15.37
CA LEU A 128 -28.75 -5.36 15.58
C LEU A 128 -29.93 -5.67 14.67
N LEU A 129 -29.67 -6.06 13.43
CA LEU A 129 -30.70 -6.41 12.46
C LEU A 129 -31.45 -7.68 12.88
N GLU A 130 -30.74 -8.70 13.37
CA GLU A 130 -31.36 -9.92 13.89
C GLU A 130 -32.14 -9.66 15.19
N GLU A 131 -31.60 -8.84 16.10
CA GLU A 131 -32.32 -8.41 17.31
C GLU A 131 -33.63 -7.68 16.97
N HIS A 132 -33.60 -6.79 15.98
CA HIS A 132 -34.79 -6.06 15.54
C HIS A 132 -35.81 -6.98 14.86
N LYS A 133 -35.34 -7.92 14.04
CA LYS A 133 -36.17 -8.93 13.38
C LYS A 133 -36.90 -9.80 14.42
N GLU A 134 -36.18 -10.31 15.42
CA GLU A 134 -36.78 -11.10 16.50
C GLU A 134 -37.76 -10.28 17.35
N LYS A 135 -37.44 -9.02 17.66
CA LYS A 135 -38.37 -8.12 18.36
C LYS A 135 -39.66 -7.90 17.57
N THR A 136 -39.54 -7.67 16.26
CA THR A 136 -40.68 -7.46 15.35
C THR A 136 -41.53 -8.72 15.25
N LYS A 137 -40.90 -9.89 15.14
CA LYS A 137 -41.57 -11.19 15.13
C LYS A 137 -42.40 -11.41 16.41
N ARG A 138 -41.81 -11.17 17.59
CA ARG A 138 -42.52 -11.28 18.87
C ARG A 138 -43.68 -10.29 18.97
N GLN A 139 -43.53 -9.08 18.42
CA GLN A 139 -44.63 -8.11 18.37
C GLN A 139 -45.77 -8.62 17.48
N PHE A 140 -45.45 -9.18 16.32
CA PHE A 140 -46.43 -9.75 15.40
C PHE A 140 -47.18 -10.93 16.04
N GLU A 141 -46.47 -11.87 16.69
CA GLU A 141 -47.07 -13.00 17.41
C GLU A 141 -48.04 -12.54 18.52
N ARG A 142 -47.67 -11.48 19.25
CA ARG A 142 -48.55 -10.88 20.27
C ARG A 142 -49.80 -10.24 19.67
N LEU A 143 -49.66 -9.54 18.53
CA LEU A 143 -50.79 -8.94 17.84
C LEU A 143 -51.73 -10.01 17.29
N SER A 144 -51.19 -11.04 16.66
CA SER A 144 -51.98 -12.17 16.14
C SER A 144 -52.75 -12.91 17.24
N LYS A 145 -52.16 -13.08 18.43
CA LYS A 145 -52.88 -13.64 19.58
C LYS A 145 -54.05 -12.75 20.01
N LYS A 146 -53.81 -11.43 20.15
CA LYS A 146 -54.85 -10.47 20.51
C LYS A 146 -55.96 -10.39 19.47
N GLU A 147 -55.61 -10.47 18.19
CA GLU A 147 -56.58 -10.52 17.09
C GLU A 147 -57.49 -11.75 17.22
N SER A 148 -56.92 -12.91 17.57
CA SER A 148 -57.69 -14.14 17.80
C SER A 148 -58.63 -14.01 19.02
N GLU A 149 -58.15 -13.42 20.12
CA GLU A 149 -58.97 -13.14 21.32
C GLU A 149 -60.15 -12.20 20.98
N VAL A 150 -59.90 -11.14 20.21
CA VAL A 150 -60.95 -10.20 19.78
C VAL A 150 -61.97 -10.87 18.84
N LEU A 151 -61.53 -11.74 17.94
CA LEU A 151 -62.44 -12.49 17.06
C LEU A 151 -63.32 -13.49 17.83
N GLU A 152 -62.80 -14.12 18.88
CA GLU A 152 -63.59 -14.96 19.78
C GLU A 152 -64.64 -14.13 20.53
N GLU A 153 -64.24 -12.98 21.10
CA GLU A 153 -65.17 -12.05 21.75
C GLU A 153 -66.24 -11.52 20.79
N GLU A 154 -65.87 -11.17 19.55
CA GLU A 154 -66.79 -10.74 18.50
C GLU A 154 -67.81 -11.83 18.18
N THR A 155 -67.36 -13.08 18.04
CA THR A 155 -68.23 -14.24 17.79
C THR A 155 -69.22 -14.46 18.94
N ASP A 156 -68.77 -14.34 20.19
CA ASP A 156 -69.64 -14.47 21.36
C ASP A 156 -70.69 -13.36 21.42
N ILE A 157 -70.32 -12.12 21.10
CA ILE A 157 -71.24 -10.99 21.00
C ILE A 157 -72.28 -11.23 19.90
N GLU A 158 -71.86 -11.68 18.72
CA GLU A 158 -72.77 -12.00 17.60
C GLU A 158 -73.79 -13.08 18.01
N MET A 159 -73.34 -14.13 18.71
CA MET A 159 -74.22 -15.18 19.21
C MET A 159 -75.25 -14.64 20.21
N VAL A 160 -74.83 -13.78 21.15
CA VAL A 160 -75.75 -13.13 22.10
C VAL A 160 -76.74 -12.21 21.38
N MET A 161 -76.27 -11.40 20.43
CA MET A 161 -77.13 -10.54 19.62
C MET A 161 -78.20 -11.35 18.88
N HIS A 162 -77.82 -12.47 18.26
CA HIS A 162 -78.76 -13.35 17.59
C HIS A 162 -79.81 -13.95 18.56
N GLN A 163 -79.40 -14.33 19.77
CA GLN A 163 -80.33 -14.77 20.81
C GLN A 163 -81.32 -13.67 21.20
N VAL A 164 -80.84 -12.43 21.42
CA VAL A 164 -81.69 -11.27 21.73
C VAL A 164 -82.70 -11.01 20.62
N GLU A 165 -82.26 -11.02 19.36
CA GLU A 165 -83.14 -10.84 18.20
C GLU A 165 -84.23 -11.91 18.12
N ASN A 166 -83.88 -13.17 18.35
CA ASN A 166 -84.83 -14.29 18.34
C ASN A 166 -85.88 -14.16 19.45
N ILE A 167 -85.48 -13.72 20.64
CA ILE A 167 -86.41 -13.41 21.74
C ILE A 167 -87.33 -12.28 21.34
N HIS A 168 -86.79 -11.18 20.79
CA HIS A 168 -87.57 -10.02 20.38
C HIS A 168 -88.62 -10.36 19.30
N LYS A 169 -88.28 -11.26 18.37
CA LYS A 169 -89.18 -11.74 17.31
C LYS A 169 -90.22 -12.77 17.82
N SER A 170 -90.03 -13.37 19.00
CA SER A 170 -90.94 -14.38 19.56
C SER A 170 -92.24 -13.77 20.06
N LYS A 171 -93.37 -14.43 19.79
CA LYS A 171 -94.69 -14.08 20.36
C LYS A 171 -95.14 -15.02 21.49
N ASN A 172 -94.30 -15.98 21.88
CA ASN A 172 -94.58 -16.97 22.92
C ASN A 172 -93.87 -16.60 24.22
N THR A 173 -94.64 -16.26 25.25
CA THR A 173 -94.18 -15.76 26.55
C THR A 173 -93.35 -16.78 27.35
N GLU A 174 -93.67 -18.07 27.27
CA GLU A 174 -92.89 -19.12 27.95
C GLU A 174 -91.51 -19.32 27.30
N LYS A 175 -91.46 -19.27 25.96
CA LYS A 175 -90.18 -19.30 25.22
C LYS A 175 -89.31 -18.09 25.53
N ILE A 176 -89.92 -16.92 25.71
CA ILE A 176 -89.22 -15.68 26.11
C ILE A 176 -88.60 -15.85 27.51
N LEU A 177 -89.36 -16.33 28.50
CA LEU A 177 -88.88 -16.51 29.87
C LEU A 177 -87.72 -17.52 29.97
N GLY A 178 -87.81 -18.64 29.24
CA GLY A 178 -86.73 -19.63 29.17
C GLY A 178 -85.47 -19.07 28.50
N ALA A 179 -85.63 -18.34 27.39
CA ALA A 179 -84.52 -17.77 26.65
C ALA A 179 -83.83 -16.60 27.40
N VAL A 180 -84.58 -15.74 28.11
CA VAL A 180 -84.03 -14.67 28.96
C VAL A 180 -83.16 -15.25 30.09
N SER A 181 -83.56 -16.38 30.66
CA SER A 181 -82.78 -17.08 31.70
C SER A 181 -81.45 -17.61 31.16
N SER A 182 -81.43 -18.18 29.94
CA SER A 182 -80.20 -18.60 29.26
C SER A 182 -79.29 -17.44 28.89
N LEU A 183 -79.85 -16.31 28.46
CA LEU A 183 -79.12 -15.11 28.05
C LEU A 183 -78.39 -14.45 29.23
N ARG A 184 -79.02 -14.48 30.41
CA ARG A 184 -78.42 -14.00 31.66
C ARG A 184 -77.12 -14.75 31.99
N THR A 185 -77.10 -16.07 31.78
CA THR A 185 -75.92 -16.91 32.06
C THR A 185 -74.78 -16.61 31.08
N ASN A 186 -75.10 -16.43 29.79
CA ASN A 186 -74.10 -16.10 28.77
C ASN A 186 -73.50 -14.69 28.98
N TRP A 187 -74.32 -13.71 29.37
CA TRP A 187 -73.84 -12.35 29.68
C TRP A 187 -72.89 -12.30 30.87
N SER A 188 -73.11 -13.13 31.89
CA SER A 188 -72.18 -13.24 33.02
C SER A 188 -70.83 -13.85 32.66
N HIS A 189 -70.71 -14.57 31.54
CA HIS A 189 -69.43 -15.06 31.02
C HIS A 189 -68.65 -13.99 30.26
N LEU A 190 -69.35 -13.11 29.52
CA LEU A 190 -68.76 -12.00 28.77
C LEU A 190 -68.30 -10.80 29.63
N SER A 191 -68.69 -10.75 30.90
CA SER A 191 -68.42 -9.60 31.80
C SER A 191 -67.28 -9.86 32.81
N ARG A 192 -66.48 -10.92 32.61
CA ARG A 192 -65.27 -11.23 33.38
C ARG A 192 -64.01 -10.95 32.58
#